data_AF-A0AA43QV58-F1
#
_entry.id   AF-A0AA43QV58-F1
#
_cell.length_a   1.000
_cell.length_b   1.000
_cell.length_c   1.000
_cell.angle_alpha   90.00
_cell.angle_beta   90.00
_cell.angle_gamma   90.00
#
_symmetry.space_group_name_H-M   'P 1'
#
loop_
_entity.id
_entity.type
_entity.pdbx_description
1 polymer ?
#
loop_
_entity_poly.entity_id
_entity_poly.type
_entity_poly.pdbx_seq_one_letter_code
_entity_poly.pdbx_strand_id
1 'polypeptide(L)'
;MGLAFLVAFPAGALLVRSIQSKSMMKIHATYQLSMYLICLAGLSLGLYLAIQQDKLSNPHAIFGLIIILLFLPAQAALGYVHHYYYKKKSRGSSWTNVHIQYGRISITSGLINAFLGLRLSGQPVGIQVAYTILALFVWSAWVIAVVLRDGNGGRRGKPRSPPWPLIGNAFGRPGSQVPA
;
A
#
# COMPACT_ATOMS: atom_id res chain seq x y z
N MET A 1 -13.77 0.83 10.99
CA MET A 1 -12.85 -0.10 10.31
C MET A 1 -13.15 -0.27 8.83
N GLY A 2 -14.36 -0.67 8.43
CA GLY A 2 -14.68 -1.02 7.04
C GLY A 2 -14.26 0.04 6.01
N LEU A 3 -14.61 1.31 6.22
CA LEU A 3 -14.23 2.41 5.31
C LEU A 3 -12.71 2.61 5.19
N ALA A 4 -11.96 2.36 6.27
CA ALA A 4 -10.50 2.47 6.24
C ALA A 4 -9.91 1.46 5.26
N PHE A 5 -10.36 0.20 5.31
CA PHE A 5 -9.90 -0.86 4.39
C PHE A 5 -10.50 -0.76 2.99
N LEU A 6 -11.74 -0.31 2.87
CA LEU A 6 -12.44 -0.21 1.59
C LEU A 6 -11.95 0.96 0.74
N VAL A 7 -11.65 2.10 1.37
CA VAL A 7 -11.37 3.34 0.64
C VAL A 7 -10.03 3.92 1.04
N ALA A 8 -9.78 4.13 2.34
CA ALA A 8 -8.66 4.95 2.77
C ALA A 8 -7.29 4.30 2.48
N PHE A 9 -7.07 3.06 2.91
CA PHE A 9 -5.83 2.31 2.64
C PHE A 9 -5.56 2.20 1.12
N PRO A 10 -6.54 1.78 0.29
CA PRO A 10 -6.44 1.82 -1.17
C PRO A 10 -6.09 3.20 -1.75
N ALA A 11 -6.72 4.26 -1.26
CA ALA A 11 -6.47 5.63 -1.69
C ALA A 11 -5.04 6.07 -1.39
N GLY A 12 -4.53 5.79 -0.18
CA GLY A 12 -3.13 6.04 0.19
C GLY A 12 -2.13 5.32 -0.71
N ALA A 13 -2.47 4.10 -1.17
CA ALA A 13 -1.67 3.34 -2.13
C ALA A 13 -1.75 3.90 -3.57
N LEU A 14 -2.87 4.50 -3.97
CA LEU A 14 -3.00 5.18 -5.27
C LEU A 14 -2.30 6.53 -5.29
N LEU A 15 -2.36 7.30 -4.20
CA LEU A 15 -1.77 8.64 -4.10
C LEU A 15 -0.27 8.64 -4.40
N VAL A 16 0.47 7.69 -3.79
CA VAL A 16 1.93 7.55 -4.02
C VAL A 16 2.26 7.16 -5.47
N ARG A 17 1.31 6.55 -6.21
CA ARG A 17 1.44 6.22 -7.64
C ARG A 17 0.99 7.35 -8.56
N SER A 18 0.09 8.20 -8.11
CA SER A 18 -0.42 9.35 -8.87
C SER A 18 0.61 10.48 -8.95
N ILE A 19 1.26 10.78 -7.83
CA ILE A 19 2.00 12.03 -7.66
C ILE A 19 3.46 11.72 -7.34
N GLN A 20 4.38 12.09 -8.24
CA GLN A 20 5.81 11.94 -8.05
C GLN A 20 6.39 13.22 -7.43
N SER A 21 6.53 13.23 -6.10
CA SER A 21 7.15 14.34 -5.36
C SER A 21 8.13 13.83 -4.31
N LYS A 22 9.18 14.60 -4.02
CA LYS A 22 10.16 14.29 -2.95
C LYS A 22 9.48 14.15 -1.58
N SER A 23 8.39 14.88 -1.35
CA SER A 23 7.62 14.84 -0.09
C SER A 23 6.56 13.74 -0.08
N MET A 24 6.27 13.08 -1.21
CA MET A 24 5.18 12.11 -1.31
C MET A 24 5.37 10.92 -0.36
N MET A 25 6.61 10.48 -0.15
CA MET A 25 6.88 9.40 0.81
C MET A 25 6.51 9.80 2.24
N LYS A 26 6.75 11.05 2.65
CA LYS A 26 6.33 11.54 3.97
C LYS A 26 4.81 11.60 4.07
N ILE A 27 4.15 12.15 3.05
CA ILE A 27 2.68 12.24 2.98
C ILE A 27 2.04 10.86 3.01
N HIS A 28 2.59 9.90 2.26
CA HIS A 28 2.14 8.51 2.27
C HIS A 28 2.30 7.90 3.65
N ALA A 29 3.48 8.01 4.27
CA ALA A 29 3.73 7.45 5.60
C ALA A 29 2.81 8.06 6.66
N THR A 30 2.61 9.39 6.68
CA THR A 30 1.73 10.05 7.64
C THR A 30 0.28 9.65 7.42
N TYR A 31 -0.19 9.65 6.17
CA TYR A 31 -1.55 9.24 5.84
C TYR A 31 -1.82 7.78 6.26
N GLN A 32 -0.89 6.86 5.98
CA GLN A 32 -1.01 5.46 6.37
C GLN A 32 -1.00 5.29 7.88
N LEU A 33 -0.16 6.04 8.59
CA LEU A 33 -0.12 6.04 10.05
C LEU A 33 -1.43 6.56 10.64
N SER A 34 -2.01 7.63 10.10
CA SER A 34 -3.31 8.14 10.55
C SER A 34 -4.41 7.09 10.41
N MET A 35 -4.47 6.38 9.29
CA MET A 35 -5.43 5.30 9.10
C MET A 35 -5.18 4.12 10.05
N TYR A 36 -3.91 3.80 10.31
CA TYR A 36 -3.54 2.78 11.29
C TYR A 36 -4.01 3.14 12.71
N LEU A 37 -3.87 4.41 13.13
CA LEU A 37 -4.33 4.87 14.45
C LEU A 37 -5.86 4.82 14.58
N ILE A 38 -6.59 5.21 13.53
CA ILE A 38 -8.06 5.01 13.47
C ILE A 38 -8.40 3.52 13.60
N CYS A 39 -7.59 2.67 12.97
CA CYS A 39 -7.73 1.23 13.04
C CYS A 39 -7.44 0.64 14.43
N LEU A 40 -6.48 1.21 15.17
CA LEU A 40 -6.23 0.88 16.57
C LEU A 40 -7.40 1.30 17.46
N ALA A 41 -7.92 2.52 17.30
CA ALA A 41 -9.02 3.02 18.13
C ALA A 41 -10.27 2.13 18.05
N GLY A 42 -10.69 1.75 16.84
CA GLY A 42 -11.83 0.84 16.73
C GLY A 42 -11.49 -0.63 17.01
N LEU A 43 -10.22 -1.07 16.94
CA LEU A 43 -9.83 -2.37 17.49
C LEU A 43 -10.03 -2.37 19.00
N SER A 44 -9.60 -1.32 19.70
CA SER A 44 -9.80 -1.19 21.14
C SER A 44 -11.29 -1.24 21.52
N LEU A 45 -12.14 -0.53 20.78
CA LEU A 45 -13.59 -0.60 20.97
C LEU A 45 -14.15 -2.00 20.65
N GLY A 46 -13.72 -2.60 19.55
CA GLY A 46 -14.15 -3.95 19.17
C GLY A 46 -13.74 -5.02 20.18
N LEU A 47 -12.53 -4.90 20.75
CA LEU A 47 -12.02 -5.81 21.78
C LEU A 47 -12.82 -5.65 23.08
N TYR A 48 -13.11 -4.41 23.49
CA TYR A 48 -13.97 -4.14 24.64
C TYR A 48 -15.34 -4.81 24.47
N LEU A 49 -15.99 -4.64 23.32
CA LEU A 49 -17.29 -5.26 23.02
C LEU A 49 -17.19 -6.80 22.96
N ALA A 50 -16.12 -7.34 22.39
CA ALA A 50 -15.92 -8.78 22.30
C ALA A 50 -15.70 -9.43 23.66
N ILE A 51 -15.02 -8.74 24.60
CA ILE A 51 -14.89 -9.20 26.00
C ILE A 51 -16.27 -9.17 26.69
N GLN A 52 -16.99 -8.05 26.58
CA GLN A 52 -18.29 -7.88 27.23
C GLN A 52 -19.35 -8.87 26.75
N GLN A 53 -19.26 -9.31 25.49
CA GLN A 53 -20.22 -10.24 24.88
C GLN A 53 -19.72 -11.69 24.83
N ASP A 54 -18.55 -11.99 25.41
CA ASP A 54 -17.88 -13.30 25.32
C ASP A 54 -17.71 -13.82 23.88
N LYS A 55 -17.32 -12.92 22.97
CA LYS A 55 -17.13 -13.16 21.53
C LYS A 55 -15.67 -13.09 21.09
N LEU A 56 -14.72 -13.20 22.02
CA LEU A 56 -13.28 -13.17 21.69
C LEU A 56 -12.86 -14.31 20.76
N SER A 57 -13.49 -15.48 20.88
CA SER A 57 -13.26 -16.65 20.03
C SER A 57 -13.89 -16.52 18.64
N ASN A 58 -14.63 -15.43 18.37
CA ASN A 58 -15.27 -15.24 17.07
C ASN A 58 -14.22 -15.00 15.97
N PRO A 59 -14.39 -15.58 14.76
CA PRO A 59 -13.49 -15.35 13.65
C PRO A 59 -13.23 -13.88 13.33
N HIS A 60 -14.24 -13.00 13.46
CA HIS A 60 -14.07 -11.56 13.27
C HIS A 60 -13.10 -10.94 14.28
N ALA A 61 -13.20 -11.31 15.56
CA ALA A 61 -12.36 -10.77 16.61
C ALA A 61 -10.90 -11.22 16.44
N ILE A 62 -10.69 -12.53 16.26
CA ILE A 62 -9.35 -13.11 16.05
C ILE A 62 -8.69 -12.53 14.79
N PHE A 63 -9.42 -12.49 13.68
CA PHE A 63 -8.86 -12.00 12.41
C PHE A 63 -8.59 -10.49 12.46
N GLY A 64 -9.44 -9.72 13.14
CA GLY A 64 -9.20 -8.30 13.42
C GLY A 64 -7.91 -8.06 14.20
N LEU A 65 -7.66 -8.83 15.27
CA LEU A 65 -6.42 -8.74 16.05
C LEU A 65 -5.20 -9.03 15.18
N ILE A 66 -5.24 -10.11 14.40
CA ILE A 66 -4.13 -10.49 13.50
C ILE A 66 -3.86 -9.37 12.48
N ILE A 67 -4.88 -8.82 11.83
CA ILE A 67 -4.68 -7.80 10.81
C ILE A 67 -4.06 -6.53 11.41
N ILE A 68 -4.57 -6.05 12.53
CA ILE A 68 -4.14 -4.78 13.11
C ILE A 68 -2.80 -4.89 13.86
N LEU A 69 -2.56 -5.99 14.56
CA LEU A 69 -1.36 -6.15 15.39
C LEU A 69 -0.20 -6.83 14.65
N LEU A 70 -0.47 -7.62 13.62
CA LEU A 70 0.56 -8.29 12.83
C LEU A 70 0.67 -7.71 11.42
N PHE A 71 -0.41 -7.67 10.65
CA PHE A 71 -0.29 -7.36 9.21
C PHE A 71 0.06 -5.89 8.96
N LEU A 72 -0.62 -4.94 9.61
CA LEU A 72 -0.34 -3.52 9.38
C LEU A 72 1.06 -3.10 9.86
N PRO A 73 1.55 -3.50 11.05
CA PRO A 73 2.93 -3.23 11.46
C PRO A 73 3.95 -3.89 10.55
N ALA A 74 3.72 -5.15 10.12
CA ALA A 74 4.59 -5.82 9.17
C ALA A 74 4.65 -5.08 7.82
N GLN A 75 3.52 -4.56 7.33
CA GLN A 75 3.48 -3.76 6.11
C GLN A 75 4.28 -2.46 6.24
N ALA A 76 4.22 -1.79 7.40
CA ALA A 76 5.01 -0.60 7.69
C ALA A 76 6.52 -0.91 7.75
N ALA A 77 6.91 -2.01 8.40
CA ALA A 77 8.29 -2.47 8.46
C ALA A 77 8.83 -2.82 7.06
N LEU A 78 8.07 -3.58 6.28
CA LEU A 78 8.40 -3.89 4.87
C LEU A 78 8.52 -2.63 4.03
N GLY A 79 7.66 -1.63 4.26
CA GLY A 79 7.71 -0.33 3.60
C GLY A 79 9.01 0.40 3.90
N TYR A 80 9.40 0.46 5.17
CA TYR A 80 10.67 1.05 5.59
C TYR A 80 11.87 0.36 4.92
N VAL A 81 11.92 -0.97 4.97
CA VAL A 81 12.98 -1.79 4.36
C VAL A 81 13.07 -1.52 2.86
N HIS A 82 11.94 -1.61 2.14
CA HIS A 82 11.91 -1.34 0.71
C HIS A 82 12.40 0.08 0.38
N HIS A 83 11.92 1.11 1.10
CA HIS A 83 12.32 2.50 0.83
C HIS A 83 13.81 2.74 1.09
N TYR A 84 14.38 2.12 2.11
CA TYR A 84 15.81 2.16 2.39
C TYR A 84 16.62 1.59 1.21
N TYR A 85 16.26 0.39 0.74
CA TYR A 85 16.94 -0.25 -0.39
C TYR A 85 16.71 0.45 -1.73
N TYR A 86 15.51 1.02 -1.95
CA TYR A 86 15.19 1.77 -3.16
C TYR A 86 16.09 3.00 -3.31
N LYS A 87 16.33 3.74 -2.22
CA LYS A 87 17.28 4.86 -2.22
C LYS A 87 18.73 4.42 -2.46
N LYS A 88 19.14 3.26 -1.93
CA LYS A 88 20.53 2.76 -2.04
C LYS A 88 20.86 2.20 -3.42
N LYS A 89 19.94 1.49 -4.07
CA LYS A 89 20.20 0.74 -5.32
C LYS A 89 19.64 1.40 -6.59
N SER A 90 18.80 2.44 -6.48
CA SER A 90 18.12 3.13 -7.61
C SER A 90 17.43 2.19 -8.63
N ARG A 91 17.16 0.94 -8.23
CA ARG A 91 16.47 -0.10 -8.97
C ARG A 91 15.53 -0.81 -8.02
N GLY A 92 14.39 -1.29 -8.55
CA GLY A 92 13.43 -2.08 -7.79
C GLY A 92 14.13 -3.26 -7.13
N SER A 93 13.96 -3.40 -5.82
CA SER A 93 14.47 -4.55 -5.07
C SER A 93 13.36 -5.61 -5.00
N SER A 94 13.69 -6.89 -4.77
CA SER A 94 12.68 -7.91 -4.47
C SER A 94 11.74 -7.47 -3.34
N TRP A 95 12.25 -6.65 -2.39
CA TRP A 95 11.46 -6.00 -1.34
C TRP A 95 10.34 -5.09 -1.84
N THR A 96 10.49 -4.46 -3.01
CA THR A 96 9.43 -3.67 -3.65
C THR A 96 8.21 -4.53 -3.94
N ASN A 97 8.43 -5.68 -4.58
CA ASN A 97 7.34 -6.59 -4.94
C ASN A 97 6.72 -7.22 -3.69
N VAL A 98 7.53 -7.62 -2.71
CA VAL A 98 7.03 -8.16 -1.43
C VAL A 98 6.15 -7.13 -0.72
N HIS A 99 6.60 -5.88 -0.58
CA HIS A 99 5.81 -4.82 0.07
C HIS A 99 4.49 -4.53 -0.67
N ILE A 100 4.50 -4.53 -2.01
CA ILE A 100 3.28 -4.28 -2.80
C ILE A 100 2.29 -5.44 -2.66
N GLN A 101 2.74 -6.69 -2.79
CA GLN A 101 1.84 -7.84 -2.72
C GLN A 101 1.33 -8.06 -1.30
N TYR A 102 2.19 -7.89 -0.29
CA TYR A 102 1.79 -7.98 1.10
C TYR A 102 0.70 -6.95 1.44
N GLY A 103 0.87 -5.71 0.99
CA GLY A 103 -0.16 -4.67 1.17
C GLY A 103 -1.51 -5.00 0.55
N ARG A 104 -1.52 -5.64 -0.63
CA ARG A 104 -2.77 -6.11 -1.27
C ARG A 104 -3.44 -7.19 -0.43
N ILE A 105 -2.67 -8.15 0.06
CA ILE A 105 -3.17 -9.20 0.95
C ILE A 105 -3.75 -8.58 2.23
N SER A 106 -3.05 -7.64 2.86
CA SER A 106 -3.54 -6.97 4.07
C SER A 106 -4.85 -6.22 3.86
N ILE A 107 -4.99 -5.50 2.74
CA ILE A 107 -6.24 -4.78 2.39
C ILE A 107 -7.38 -5.78 2.19
N THR A 108 -7.15 -6.85 1.42
CA THR A 108 -8.16 -7.89 1.17
C THR A 108 -8.59 -8.58 2.47
N SER A 109 -7.64 -8.94 3.33
CA SER A 109 -7.94 -9.49 4.66
C SER A 109 -8.79 -8.54 5.50
N GLY A 110 -8.52 -7.24 5.46
CA GLY A 110 -9.32 -6.22 6.12
C GLY A 110 -10.75 -6.11 5.60
N LEU A 111 -10.96 -6.22 4.29
CA LEU A 111 -12.30 -6.25 3.67
C LEU A 111 -13.10 -7.48 4.09
N ILE A 112 -12.47 -8.65 4.10
CA ILE A 112 -13.07 -9.90 4.59
C ILE A 112 -13.42 -9.74 6.07
N ASN A 113 -12.52 -9.19 6.89
CA ASN A 113 -12.79 -8.99 8.31
C ASN A 113 -13.96 -8.03 8.54
N ALA A 114 -14.07 -6.96 7.75
CA ALA A 114 -15.18 -6.03 7.82
C ALA A 114 -16.52 -6.71 7.43
N PHE A 115 -16.52 -7.62 6.45
CA PHE A 115 -17.69 -8.45 6.16
C PHE A 115 -18.06 -9.38 7.32
N LEU A 116 -17.08 -10.03 7.95
CA LEU A 116 -17.31 -10.88 9.12
C LEU A 116 -17.93 -10.07 10.29
N GLY A 117 -17.47 -8.84 10.50
CA GLY A 117 -18.05 -7.93 11.49
C GLY A 117 -19.49 -7.51 11.17
N LEU A 118 -19.80 -7.32 9.89
CA LEU A 118 -21.16 -7.03 9.42
C LEU A 118 -22.10 -8.24 9.64
N ARG A 119 -21.60 -9.46 9.44
CA ARG A 119 -22.37 -10.67 9.77
C ARG A 119 -22.56 -10.83 11.28
N LEU A 120 -21.52 -10.56 12.06
CA LEU A 120 -21.56 -10.65 13.52
C LEU A 120 -22.54 -9.66 14.16
N SER A 121 -22.76 -8.50 13.54
CA SER A 121 -23.72 -7.50 14.03
C SER A 121 -25.18 -7.81 13.69
N GLY A 122 -25.45 -8.96 13.05
CA GLY A 122 -26.82 -9.42 12.78
C GLY A 122 -27.53 -8.60 11.69
N GLN A 123 -26.78 -7.94 10.80
CA GLN A 123 -27.37 -7.11 9.75
C GLN A 123 -28.12 -7.96 8.71
N PRO A 124 -29.23 -7.45 8.14
CA PRO A 124 -30.00 -8.15 7.11
C PRO A 124 -29.14 -8.61 5.92
N VAL A 125 -29.53 -9.74 5.31
CA VAL A 125 -28.84 -10.31 4.14
C VAL A 125 -28.69 -9.30 3.01
N GLY A 126 -29.69 -8.43 2.79
CA GLY A 126 -29.60 -7.36 1.78
C GLY A 126 -28.41 -6.41 2.01
N ILE A 127 -28.12 -6.04 3.26
CA ILE A 127 -26.97 -5.18 3.60
C ILE A 127 -25.66 -5.94 3.41
N GLN A 128 -25.63 -7.23 3.76
CA GLN A 128 -24.46 -8.09 3.53
C GLN A 128 -24.12 -8.21 2.04
N VAL A 129 -25.13 -8.40 1.20
CA VAL A 129 -24.99 -8.47 -0.27
C VAL A 129 -24.56 -7.12 -0.83
N ALA A 130 -25.19 -6.03 -0.41
CA ALA A 130 -24.84 -4.68 -0.85
C ALA A 130 -23.38 -4.33 -0.51
N TYR A 131 -22.93 -4.62 0.71
CA TYR A 131 -21.53 -4.45 1.10
C TYR A 131 -20.60 -5.30 0.21
N THR A 132 -20.96 -6.56 -0.05
CA THR A 132 -20.13 -7.47 -0.86
C THR A 132 -19.98 -6.96 -2.29
N ILE A 133 -21.06 -6.55 -2.93
CA ILE A 133 -21.05 -5.98 -4.29
C ILE A 133 -20.18 -4.72 -4.32
N LEU A 134 -20.39 -3.81 -3.37
CA LEU A 134 -19.62 -2.58 -3.28
C LEU A 134 -18.12 -2.84 -3.04
N ALA A 135 -17.81 -3.76 -2.12
CA ALA A 135 -16.43 -4.13 -1.80
C ALA A 135 -15.71 -4.73 -3.01
N LEU A 136 -16.35 -5.65 -3.72
CA LEU A 136 -15.79 -6.23 -4.95
C LEU A 136 -15.57 -5.17 -6.02
N PHE A 137 -16.57 -4.31 -6.26
CA PHE A 137 -16.47 -3.25 -7.26
C PHE A 137 -15.30 -2.30 -6.97
N VAL A 138 -15.22 -1.76 -5.75
CA VAL A 138 -14.16 -0.81 -5.35
C VAL A 138 -12.79 -1.49 -5.35
N TRP A 139 -12.69 -2.71 -4.81
CA TRP A 139 -11.44 -3.46 -4.77
C TRP A 139 -10.93 -3.78 -6.19
N SER A 140 -11.80 -4.24 -7.09
CA SER A 140 -11.43 -4.53 -8.48
C SER A 140 -11.00 -3.26 -9.21
N ALA A 141 -11.75 -2.16 -9.08
CA ALA A 141 -11.38 -0.87 -9.67
C ALA A 141 -10.00 -0.40 -9.16
N TRP A 142 -9.74 -0.56 -7.86
CA TRP A 142 -8.46 -0.22 -7.26
C TRP A 142 -7.31 -1.09 -7.79
N VAL A 143 -7.48 -2.41 -7.82
CA VAL A 143 -6.45 -3.34 -8.32
C VAL A 143 -6.14 -3.06 -9.78
N ILE A 144 -7.16 -2.85 -10.62
CA ILE A 144 -6.99 -2.50 -12.04
C ILE A 144 -6.21 -1.18 -12.16
N ALA A 145 -6.61 -0.14 -11.43
CA ALA A 145 -5.93 1.15 -11.46
C ALA A 145 -4.44 1.06 -11.04
N VAL A 146 -4.14 0.23 -10.05
CA VAL A 146 -2.76 -0.03 -9.61
C VAL A 146 -1.97 -0.76 -10.69
N VAL A 147 -2.50 -1.85 -11.24
CA VAL A 147 -1.81 -2.67 -12.26
C VAL A 147 -1.55 -1.88 -13.54
N LEU A 148 -2.54 -1.12 -14.03
CA LEU A 148 -2.39 -0.27 -15.22
C LEU A 148 -1.30 0.79 -15.03
N ARG A 149 -1.20 1.37 -13.84
CA ARG A 149 -0.19 2.40 -13.53
C ARG A 149 1.20 1.82 -13.35
N ASP A 150 1.33 0.64 -12.76
CA ASP A 150 2.60 -0.07 -12.65
C ASP A 150 3.11 -0.43 -14.07
N GLY A 151 2.22 -0.86 -14.99
CA GLY A 151 2.55 -1.12 -16.40
C GLY A 151 2.93 0.12 -17.22
N ASN A 152 2.20 1.23 -17.06
CA ASN A 152 2.52 2.50 -17.74
C ASN A 152 3.79 3.18 -17.19
N GLY A 153 4.14 2.94 -15.91
CA GLY A 153 5.37 3.42 -15.29
C GLY A 153 6.63 2.79 -15.91
N GLY A 154 6.57 1.52 -16.33
CA GLY A 154 7.65 0.85 -17.06
C GLY A 154 7.97 1.48 -18.42
N ARG A 155 6.96 2.06 -19.10
CA ARG A 155 7.14 2.79 -20.37
C ARG A 155 7.75 4.18 -20.22
N ARG A 156 7.78 4.73 -19.00
CA ARG A 156 8.43 6.03 -18.69
C ARG A 156 9.93 5.90 -18.36
N GLY A 157 10.50 4.71 -18.52
CA GLY A 157 11.93 4.42 -18.38
C GLY A 157 12.79 4.85 -19.57
N LYS A 158 12.60 6.05 -20.14
CA LYS A 158 13.72 6.70 -20.83
C LYS A 158 14.54 7.42 -19.75
N PRO A 159 15.85 7.15 -19.60
CA PRO A 159 16.68 7.92 -18.68
C PRO A 159 16.56 9.38 -19.12
N ARG A 160 16.04 10.24 -18.24
CA ARG A 160 16.16 11.68 -18.45
C ARG A 160 17.66 11.97 -18.49
N SER A 161 18.13 12.42 -19.64
CA SER A 161 19.47 12.98 -19.76
C SER A 161 19.64 14.05 -18.68
N PRO A 162 20.78 14.08 -17.99
CA PRO A 162 21.03 15.06 -16.94
C PRO A 162 20.87 16.50 -17.48
N PRO A 163 20.14 17.43 -16.82
CA PRO A 163 19.98 18.83 -17.23
C PRO A 163 21.26 19.68 -17.20
N TRP A 164 22.42 19.10 -16.92
CA TRP A 164 23.70 19.78 -16.95
C TRP A 164 24.56 19.16 -18.06
N PRO A 165 25.27 19.99 -18.86
CA PRO A 165 26.27 19.45 -19.76
C PRO A 165 27.30 18.70 -18.91
N LEU A 166 27.54 17.43 -19.24
CA LEU A 166 28.65 16.68 -18.67
C LEU A 166 29.92 17.47 -19.03
N ILE A 167 30.53 18.09 -18.02
CA ILE A 167 31.85 18.71 -18.13
C ILE A 167 32.83 17.55 -18.35
N GLY A 168 32.97 17.16 -19.61
CA GLY A 168 33.76 16.00 -20.02
C GLY A 168 34.53 16.19 -21.33
N ASN A 169 34.36 17.32 -22.03
CA ASN A 169 35.11 17.65 -23.25
C ASN A 169 36.02 18.88 -23.07
N ALA A 170 36.42 19.22 -21.84
CA ALA A 170 37.38 20.30 -21.57
C ALA A 170 38.84 19.82 -21.48
N PHE A 171 39.09 18.50 -21.52
CA PHE A 171 40.43 17.94 -21.59
C PHE A 171 40.55 17.07 -22.83
N GLY A 172 41.25 17.60 -23.83
CA GLY A 172 41.50 16.95 -25.11
C GLY A 172 42.11 15.57 -24.93
N ARG A 173 41.66 14.62 -25.73
CA ARG A 173 42.37 13.36 -25.94
C ARG A 173 43.60 13.66 -26.80
N PRO A 174 44.83 13.47 -26.31
CA PRO A 174 46.00 13.52 -27.17
C PRO A 174 46.12 12.20 -27.94
N GLY A 175 46.22 12.31 -29.27
CA GLY A 175 46.98 11.36 -30.09
C GLY A 175 46.30 10.05 -30.45
N SER A 176 45.76 10.00 -31.67
CA SER A 176 46.08 8.91 -32.60
C SER A 176 45.86 9.43 -34.02
N GLN A 177 46.90 10.04 -34.60
CA GLN A 177 47.03 10.12 -36.05
C GLN A 177 47.31 8.72 -36.58
N VAL A 178 46.58 8.30 -37.61
CA VAL A 178 47.03 7.29 -38.57
C VAL A 178 46.77 7.90 -39.96
N PRO A 179 47.79 8.07 -40.81
CA PRO A 179 47.64 8.71 -42.11
C PRO A 179 47.10 7.72 -43.17
N ALA A 180 46.43 8.33 -44.16
CA ALA A 180 46.05 7.91 -45.52
C ALA A 180 45.92 6.40 -45.82
#